data_AF-A0A4R3XQ67-F1
#
_entry.id   AF-A0A4R3XQ67-F1
#
_cell.length_a   1.000
_cell.length_b   1.000
_cell.length_c   1.000
_cell.angle_alpha   90.00
_cell.angle_beta   90.00
_cell.angle_gamma   90.00
#
_symmetry.space_group_name_H-M   'P 1'
#
loop_
_entity.id
_entity.type
_entity.pdbx_description
1 polymer ?
#
loop_
_entity_poly.entity_id
_entity_poly.type
_entity_poly.pdbx_seq_one_letter_code
_entity_poly.pdbx_strand_id
1 'polypeptide(L)'
;MTWGSKGATALKWCEKGDVWKFGTTVNPTTRYSQSYLDNIGEFGVNYSKEFGGPLKDALSIEAMKIKNYLSQTGHLPPGNKMIK
;
A
#
# COMPACT_ATOMS: atom_id res chain seq x y z
N MET A 1 20.73 3.60 9.29
CA MET A 1 19.55 3.16 8.50
C MET A 1 18.33 3.40 9.35
N THR A 2 17.52 4.42 9.02
CA THR A 2 16.33 4.77 9.81
C THR A 2 15.16 3.96 9.28
N TRP A 3 14.70 2.98 10.07
CA TRP A 3 13.45 2.29 9.78
C TRP A 3 12.29 3.30 9.88
N GLY A 4 11.33 3.26 8.95
CA GLY A 4 10.30 4.30 8.78
C GLY A 4 9.65 4.81 10.07
N SER A 5 9.20 6.06 10.08
CA SER A 5 8.69 6.73 11.29
C SER A 5 7.27 6.31 11.67
N LYS A 6 6.94 6.44 12.97
CA LYS A 6 5.55 6.45 13.44
C LYS A 6 4.85 7.76 13.12
N GLY A 7 5.59 8.87 13.14
CA GLY A 7 5.07 10.18 12.75
C GLY A 7 4.77 10.26 11.25
N ALA A 8 3.67 10.90 10.91
CA ALA A 8 3.33 11.22 9.53
C ALA A 8 4.41 12.12 8.94
N THR A 9 4.88 11.78 7.74
CA THR A 9 5.91 12.55 7.03
C THR A 9 5.30 13.53 6.02
N ALA A 10 4.07 13.27 5.58
CA ALA A 10 3.30 14.13 4.68
C ALA A 10 1.79 13.83 4.78
N LEU A 11 0.98 14.80 4.40
CA LEU A 11 -0.45 14.63 4.13
C LEU A 11 -0.63 14.51 2.62
N LYS A 12 -1.24 13.42 2.15
CA LYS A 12 -1.54 13.19 0.73
C LYS A 12 -2.97 12.73 0.60
N TRP A 13 -3.72 13.45 -0.24
CA TRP A 13 -5.09 13.14 -0.59
C TRP A 13 -5.09 12.03 -1.65
N CYS A 14 -5.98 11.06 -1.49
CA CYS A 14 -6.30 10.07 -2.52
C CYS A 14 -7.66 10.43 -3.12
N GLU A 15 -7.73 10.49 -4.43
CA GLU A 15 -9.01 10.56 -5.14
C GLU A 15 -9.59 9.16 -5.36
N LYS A 16 -10.85 9.10 -5.78
CA LYS A 16 -11.50 7.83 -6.14
C LYS A 16 -10.74 7.17 -7.30
N GLY A 17 -10.23 5.97 -7.05
CA GLY A 17 -9.44 5.20 -8.02
C GLY A 17 -7.93 5.25 -7.75
N ASP A 18 -7.47 6.09 -6.83
CA ASP A 18 -6.07 6.13 -6.45
C ASP A 18 -5.65 4.92 -5.62
N VAL A 19 -4.35 4.62 -5.70
CA VAL A 19 -3.74 3.56 -4.91
C VAL A 19 -3.30 4.10 -3.56
N TRP A 20 -3.94 3.59 -2.50
CA TRP A 20 -3.50 3.85 -1.13
C TRP A 20 -2.24 3.06 -0.76
N LYS A 21 -2.18 1.77 -1.11
CA LYS A 21 -1.09 0.88 -0.70
C LYS A 21 -0.89 -0.31 -1.63
N PHE A 22 0.38 -0.66 -1.86
CA PHE A 22 0.76 -2.01 -2.30
C PHE A 22 1.31 -2.82 -1.12
N GLY A 23 0.96 -4.11 -1.06
CA GLY A 23 1.42 -5.00 -0.01
C GLY A 23 1.15 -6.47 -0.32
N THR A 24 1.92 -7.33 0.33
CA THR A 24 1.76 -8.78 0.28
C THR A 24 1.13 -9.32 1.56
N THR A 25 0.23 -10.28 1.41
CA THR A 25 -0.39 -11.00 2.51
C THR A 25 -0.81 -12.39 2.06
N VAL A 26 -0.81 -13.34 2.99
CA VAL A 26 -1.37 -14.68 2.77
C VAL A 26 -2.88 -14.67 3.04
N ASN A 27 -3.33 -13.83 3.98
CA ASN A 27 -4.73 -13.70 4.34
C ASN A 27 -5.11 -12.21 4.45
N PRO A 28 -5.85 -11.65 3.48
CA PRO A 28 -6.19 -10.22 3.48
C PRO A 28 -7.21 -9.86 4.57
N THR A 29 -8.19 -10.72 4.85
CA THR A 29 -9.28 -10.41 5.78
C THR A 29 -8.83 -10.34 7.24
N THR A 30 -7.80 -11.13 7.60
CA THR A 30 -7.20 -11.06 8.94
C THR A 30 -6.13 -9.97 9.06
N ARG A 31 -5.58 -9.51 7.93
CA ARG A 31 -4.59 -8.42 7.92
C ARG A 31 -5.24 -7.06 8.13
N TYR A 32 -6.34 -6.81 7.42
CA TYR A 32 -7.17 -5.62 7.57
C TYR A 32 -8.64 -6.06 7.53
N SER A 33 -9.38 -5.78 8.60
CA SER A 33 -10.83 -5.97 8.59
C SER A 33 -11.48 -4.99 7.61
N GLN A 34 -12.66 -5.32 7.11
CA GLN A 34 -13.42 -4.40 6.26
C GLN A 34 -13.68 -3.07 6.98
N SER A 35 -14.06 -3.12 8.26
CA SER A 35 -14.24 -1.92 9.09
C SER A 35 -12.98 -1.05 9.16
N TYR A 36 -11.79 -1.64 9.19
CA TYR A 36 -10.55 -0.87 9.16
C TYR A 36 -10.38 -0.16 7.83
N LEU A 37 -10.64 -0.85 6.71
CA LEU A 37 -10.51 -0.30 5.35
C LEU A 37 -11.54 0.81 5.08
N ASP A 38 -12.76 0.66 5.58
CA ASP A 38 -13.84 1.66 5.45
C ASP A 38 -13.52 2.95 6.21
N ASN A 39 -12.72 2.88 7.28
CA ASN A 39 -12.31 4.02 8.09
C ASN A 39 -11.00 4.68 7.62
N ILE A 40 -10.47 4.29 6.44
CA ILE A 40 -9.29 4.95 5.85
C ILE A 40 -9.73 6.17 5.06
N GLY A 41 -9.51 7.37 5.62
CA GLY A 41 -9.97 8.62 5.01
C GLY A 41 -11.49 8.78 5.15
N GLU A 42 -12.08 9.62 4.29
CA GLU A 42 -13.52 9.92 4.33
C GLU A 42 -14.38 8.83 3.65
N PHE A 43 -13.85 8.18 2.62
CA PHE A 43 -14.59 7.23 1.77
C PHE A 43 -14.08 5.78 1.86
N GLY A 44 -13.06 5.53 2.67
CA GLY A 44 -12.45 4.21 2.80
C GLY A 44 -11.60 3.81 1.58
N VAL A 45 -11.11 2.56 1.63
CA VAL A 45 -10.39 1.91 0.52
C VAL A 45 -10.90 0.50 0.32
N ASN A 46 -10.68 -0.07 -0.87
CA ASN A 46 -11.05 -1.46 -1.16
C ASN A 46 -9.81 -2.30 -1.44
N TYR A 47 -9.82 -3.54 -0.96
CA TYR A 47 -8.79 -4.52 -1.28
C TYR A 47 -8.97 -5.06 -2.71
N SER A 48 -7.90 -5.04 -3.50
CA SER A 48 -7.83 -5.70 -4.82
C SER A 48 -6.70 -6.73 -4.81
N LYS A 49 -6.99 -7.95 -5.28
CA LYS A 49 -5.97 -8.98 -5.46
C LYS A 49 -5.30 -8.81 -6.82
N GLU A 50 -4.04 -8.42 -6.79
CA GLU A 50 -3.25 -8.15 -7.99
C GLU A 50 -2.39 -9.33 -8.47
N PHE A 51 -2.00 -10.23 -7.56
CA PHE A 51 -1.13 -11.36 -7.83
C PHE A 51 -1.40 -12.49 -6.83
N GLY A 52 -1.15 -13.73 -7.26
CA GLY A 52 -1.12 -14.90 -6.39
C GLY A 52 -0.01 -15.84 -6.84
N GLY A 53 0.83 -16.27 -5.91
CA GLY A 53 1.99 -17.11 -6.23
C GLY A 53 2.97 -17.20 -5.06
N PRO A 54 4.19 -17.72 -5.32
CA PRO A 54 5.24 -17.81 -4.32
C PRO A 54 5.56 -16.46 -3.67
N LEU A 55 5.92 -16.47 -2.38
CA LEU A 55 6.23 -15.26 -1.62
C LEU A 55 7.33 -14.42 -2.29
N LYS A 56 8.35 -15.07 -2.86
CA LYS A 56 9.46 -14.38 -3.53
C LYS A 56 8.99 -13.54 -4.72
N ASP A 57 8.08 -14.08 -5.51
CA ASP A 57 7.54 -13.41 -6.70
C ASP A 57 6.59 -12.28 -6.27
N ALA A 58 5.76 -12.54 -5.27
CA ALA A 58 4.84 -11.54 -4.72
C ALA A 58 5.60 -10.33 -4.15
N LEU A 59 6.71 -10.56 -3.43
CA LEU A 59 7.59 -9.50 -2.92
C LEU A 59 8.27 -8.72 -4.06
N SER A 60 8.72 -9.42 -5.10
CA SER A 60 9.34 -8.79 -6.27
C SER A 60 8.35 -7.88 -7.02
N ILE A 61 7.10 -8.35 -7.18
CA ILE A 61 6.02 -7.58 -7.81
C ILE A 61 5.59 -6.39 -6.92
N GLU A 62 5.49 -6.58 -5.60
CA GLU A 62 5.23 -5.48 -4.66
C GLU A 62 6.27 -4.37 -4.81
N ALA A 63 7.55 -4.73 -4.77
CA ALA A 63 8.65 -3.78 -4.93
C ALA A 63 8.61 -3.07 -6.29
N MET A 64 8.35 -3.80 -7.37
CA MET A 64 8.20 -3.24 -8.72
C MET A 64 7.06 -2.21 -8.78
N LYS A 65 5.88 -2.53 -8.23
CA LYS A 65 4.72 -1.63 -8.23
C LYS A 65 4.96 -0.37 -7.41
N ILE A 66 5.55 -0.49 -6.22
CA ILE A 66 5.90 0.67 -5.40
C ILE A 66 6.90 1.57 -6.13
N LYS A 67 7.96 0.99 -6.73
CA LYS A 67 8.96 1.74 -7.50
C LYS A 67 8.33 2.43 -8.72
N ASN A 68 7.45 1.73 -9.44
CA ASN A 68 6.75 2.31 -10.58
C ASN A 68 5.87 3.49 -10.17
N TYR A 69 5.08 3.35 -9.10
CA TYR A 69 4.26 4.45 -8.56
C TYR A 69 5.11 5.63 -8.11
N LEU A 70 6.24 5.38 -7.44
CA LEU A 70 7.19 6.42 -7.06
C LEU A 70 7.76 7.14 -8.28
N SER A 71 8.12 6.40 -9.33
CA SER A 71 8.67 6.99 -10.57
C SER A 71 7.66 7.87 -11.30
N GLN A 72 6.37 7.52 -11.25
CA GLN A 72 5.30 8.25 -11.95
C GLN A 72 4.82 9.48 -11.17
N THR A 73 4.74 9.36 -9.84
CA THR A 73 4.12 10.39 -8.99
C THR A 73 5.12 11.22 -8.18
N GLY A 74 6.39 10.81 -8.16
CA GLY A 74 7.44 11.39 -7.31
C GLY A 74 7.31 11.06 -5.82
N HIS A 75 6.28 10.31 -5.42
CA HIS A 75 5.99 9.99 -4.01
C HIS A 75 5.60 8.52 -3.82
N LEU A 76 5.74 8.01 -2.60
CA LEU A 76 5.18 6.70 -2.27
C LEU A 76 3.64 6.74 -2.22
N PRO A 77 2.96 5.60 -2.39
CA PRO A 77 1.56 5.49 -2.02
C PRO A 77 1.38 5.89 -0.54
N PRO A 78 0.30 6.59 -0.16
CA PRO A 78 0.16 7.15 1.20
C PRO A 78 0.24 6.11 2.33
N GLY A 79 -0.16 4.86 2.08
CA GLY A 79 -0.11 3.75 3.03
C GLY A 79 1.20 2.96 3.02
N ASN A 80 2.17 3.31 2.17
CA ASN A 80 3.49 2.67 2.08
C ASN A 80 4.55 3.49 2.83
N LYS A 81 5.28 2.86 3.75
CA LYS A 81 6.31 3.51 4.57
C LYS A 81 7.72 3.46 3.98
N MET A 82 8.03 2.45 3.17
CA MET A 82 9.36 2.21 2.61
C MET A 82 9.25 1.42 1.30
N ILE A 83 10.31 1.46 0.51
CA ILE A 83 10.61 0.48 -0.54
C ILE A 83 11.54 -0.54 0.10
N LYS A 84 11.18 -1.83 0.07
CA LYS A 84 12.08 -2.92 0.46
C LYS A 84 13.00 -3.30 -0.68
#